data_AF-A0AAN0NAJ8-F1
#
_entry.id   AF-A0AAN0NAJ8-F1
#
_cell.length_a   1.000
_cell.length_b   1.000
_cell.length_c   1.000
_cell.angle_alpha   90.00
_cell.angle_beta   90.00
_cell.angle_gamma   90.00
#
_symmetry.space_group_name_H-M   'P 1'
#
loop_
_entity.id
_entity.type
_entity.pdbx_description
1 polymer ?
#
loop_
_entity_poly.entity_id
_entity_poly.type
_entity_poly.pdbx_seq_one_letter_code
_entity_poly.pdbx_strand_id
1 'polypeptide(L)'
;MKPTIFEELFLKQAYNRFYDLYEEVMDDEFLCRDDWYRFSKVSAAFSVYSELLSYEPLRHVLDLMKTQRPPMESEIGGQLFKFIRNLLAHFPLFERWDDVWINQPMANWQRSGLTIDRFLTKYSEATPVKYRFWEPDKQKMTYITINFPNSYGHEKIYLKDMLAEKDGVKFSLIMMRKILDTQVESVGAKS
;
A
#
# COMPACT_ATOMS: atom_id res chain seq x y z
N MET A 1 -11.05 15.47 16.55
CA MET A 1 -11.17 14.83 17.88
C MET A 1 -9.77 14.72 18.46
N LYS A 2 -9.54 14.99 19.75
CA LYS A 2 -8.24 14.75 20.38
C LYS A 2 -8.12 13.26 20.72
N PRO A 3 -6.96 12.62 20.53
CA PRO A 3 -6.76 11.23 20.92
C PRO A 3 -6.96 11.04 22.43
N THR A 4 -7.48 9.88 22.82
CA THR A 4 -7.38 9.39 24.20
C THR A 4 -5.92 9.05 24.54
N ILE A 5 -5.58 8.91 25.82
CA ILE A 5 -4.23 8.53 26.26
C ILE A 5 -3.80 7.19 25.65
N PHE A 6 -4.73 6.24 25.51
CA PHE A 6 -4.46 4.93 24.90
C PHE A 6 -4.18 5.05 23.39
N GLU A 7 -4.98 5.85 22.69
CA GLU A 7 -4.76 6.12 21.27
C GLU A 7 -3.45 6.88 21.05
N GLU A 8 -3.13 7.86 21.88
CA GLU A 8 -1.88 8.61 21.80
C GLU A 8 -0.65 7.70 21.98
N LEU A 9 -0.69 6.81 22.98
CA LEU A 9 0.37 5.83 23.19
C LEU A 9 0.54 4.91 21.97
N PHE A 10 -0.57 4.36 21.45
CA PHE A 10 -0.53 3.49 20.29
C PHE A 10 -0.02 4.23 19.05
N LEU A 11 -0.59 5.40 18.75
CA LEU A 11 -0.23 6.21 17.59
C LEU A 11 1.25 6.54 17.61
N LYS A 12 1.80 6.98 18.75
CA LYS A 12 3.23 7.26 18.88
C LYS A 12 4.10 6.06 18.48
N GLN A 13 3.77 4.87 18.97
CA GLN A 13 4.53 3.66 18.64
C GLN A 13 4.36 3.24 17.18
N ALA A 14 3.14 3.29 16.65
CA ALA A 14 2.83 2.92 15.28
C ALA A 14 3.46 3.88 14.26
N TYR A 15 3.45 5.19 14.54
CA TYR A 15 4.10 6.21 13.73
C TYR A 15 5.62 6.01 13.69
N ASN A 16 6.27 5.89 14.85
CA ASN A 16 7.69 5.64 14.93
C ASN A 16 8.06 4.37 14.14
N ARG A 17 7.32 3.28 14.37
CA ARG A 17 7.55 2.02 13.66
C ARG A 17 7.39 2.15 12.15
N PHE A 18 6.38 2.89 11.69
CA PHE A 18 6.20 3.13 10.26
C PHE A 18 7.36 3.93 9.67
N TYR A 19 7.78 5.01 10.33
CA TYR A 19 8.90 5.84 9.83
C TYR A 19 10.23 5.09 9.86
N ASP A 20 10.51 4.29 10.89
CA ASP A 20 11.71 3.45 10.93
C ASP A 20 11.72 2.46 9.74
N LEU A 21 10.59 1.81 9.46
CA LEU A 21 10.44 0.91 8.32
C LEU A 21 10.54 1.66 6.99
N TYR A 22 9.98 2.87 6.91
CA TYR A 22 10.06 3.70 5.71
C TYR A 22 11.51 4.02 5.38
N GLU A 23 12.27 4.56 6.34
CA GLU A 23 13.67 4.96 6.11
C GLU A 23 14.52 3.74 5.73
N GLU A 24 14.34 2.60 6.40
CA GLU A 24 15.05 1.36 6.09
C GLU A 24 14.74 0.84 4.68
N VAL A 25 13.47 0.82 4.28
CA VAL A 25 13.04 0.26 2.99
C VAL A 25 13.35 1.19 1.82
N MET A 26 13.42 2.49 2.07
CA MET A 26 13.70 3.52 1.05
C MET A 26 15.19 3.72 0.79
N ASP A 27 16.05 3.14 1.63
CA ASP A 27 17.49 3.06 1.41
C ASP A 27 17.82 2.31 0.11
N ASP A 28 18.79 2.80 -0.66
CA ASP A 28 19.12 2.21 -1.95
C ASP A 28 19.78 0.81 -1.81
N GLU A 29 20.42 0.50 -0.68
CA GLU A 29 20.99 -0.82 -0.37
C GLU A 29 19.91 -1.84 0.06
N PHE A 30 18.70 -1.39 0.37
CA PHE A 30 17.62 -2.28 0.80
C PHE A 30 17.34 -3.37 -0.24
N LEU A 31 17.40 -3.04 -1.54
CA LEU A 31 17.19 -3.99 -2.63
C LEU A 31 18.29 -5.05 -2.77
N CYS A 32 19.44 -4.84 -2.12
CA CYS A 32 20.53 -5.82 -2.07
C CYS A 32 20.39 -6.82 -0.92
N ARG A 33 19.39 -6.65 -0.05
CA ARG A 33 19.08 -7.58 1.05
C ARG A 33 18.35 -8.82 0.54
N ASP A 34 18.38 -9.89 1.34
CA ASP A 34 17.69 -11.14 1.04
C ASP A 34 16.20 -10.94 0.83
N ASP A 35 15.61 -11.67 -0.12
CA ASP A 35 14.21 -11.49 -0.51
C ASP A 35 13.22 -11.66 0.65
N TRP A 36 13.46 -12.64 1.52
CA TRP A 36 12.64 -12.83 2.74
C TRP A 36 12.72 -11.62 3.67
N TYR A 37 13.91 -11.06 3.85
CA TYR A 37 14.09 -9.88 4.67
C TYR A 37 13.31 -8.70 4.08
N ARG A 38 13.49 -8.45 2.77
CA ARG A 38 12.80 -7.38 2.05
C ARG A 38 11.28 -7.53 2.18
N PHE A 39 10.78 -8.71 1.88
CA PHE A 39 9.36 -9.04 1.96
C PHE A 39 8.79 -8.88 3.38
N SER A 40 9.53 -9.30 4.41
CA SER A 40 9.10 -9.18 5.81
C SER A 40 8.96 -7.72 6.24
N LYS A 41 9.89 -6.84 5.83
CA LYS A 41 9.87 -5.41 6.17
C LYS A 41 8.78 -4.67 5.44
N VAL A 42 8.59 -4.96 4.16
CA VAL A 42 7.49 -4.43 3.36
C VAL A 42 6.15 -4.86 3.96
N SER A 43 5.97 -6.15 4.25
CA SER A 43 4.74 -6.66 4.87
C SER A 43 4.46 -6.03 6.23
N ALA A 44 5.49 -5.84 7.05
CA ALA A 44 5.37 -5.12 8.32
C ALA A 44 4.92 -3.67 8.13
N ALA A 45 5.45 -2.96 7.12
CA ALA A 45 5.06 -1.58 6.82
C ALA A 45 3.57 -1.49 6.42
N PHE A 46 3.09 -2.40 5.57
CA PHE A 46 1.68 -2.50 5.20
C PHE A 46 0.78 -2.80 6.41
N SER A 47 1.21 -3.69 7.30
CA SER A 47 0.47 -4.03 8.52
C SER A 47 0.37 -2.85 9.48
N VAL A 48 1.48 -2.17 9.78
CA VAL A 48 1.50 -0.99 10.65
C VAL A 48 0.65 0.14 10.06
N TYR A 49 0.78 0.39 8.76
CA TYR A 49 -0.04 1.37 8.06
C TYR A 49 -1.54 1.03 8.14
N SER A 50 -1.90 -0.26 8.07
CA SER A 50 -3.29 -0.70 8.23
C SER A 50 -3.87 -0.32 9.59
N GLU A 51 -3.09 -0.52 10.65
CA GLU A 51 -3.52 -0.18 12.01
C GLU A 51 -3.63 1.32 12.19
N LEU A 52 -2.69 2.11 11.64
CA LEU A 52 -2.82 3.57 11.61
C LEU A 52 -4.12 4.00 10.94
N LEU A 53 -4.46 3.45 9.76
CA LEU A 53 -5.70 3.76 9.05
C LEU A 53 -7.00 3.39 9.81
N SER A 54 -6.92 2.58 10.86
CA SER A 54 -8.07 2.27 11.70
C SER A 54 -8.48 3.46 12.58
N TYR A 55 -7.56 4.38 12.84
CA TYR A 55 -7.80 5.60 13.61
C TYR A 55 -8.74 6.55 12.85
N GLU A 56 -9.86 6.92 13.48
CA GLU A 56 -10.95 7.64 12.81
C GLU A 56 -10.52 8.99 12.19
N PRO A 57 -9.70 9.84 12.85
CA PRO A 57 -9.19 11.06 12.23
C PRO A 57 -8.40 10.85 10.93
N LEU A 58 -7.74 9.70 10.74
CA LEU A 58 -7.07 9.36 9.48
C LEU A 58 -8.06 9.11 8.34
N ARG A 59 -9.25 8.61 8.65
CA ARG A 59 -10.30 8.42 7.63
C ARG A 59 -10.77 9.74 7.05
N HIS A 60 -10.88 10.78 7.88
CA HIS A 60 -11.24 12.12 7.40
C HIS A 60 -10.17 12.74 6.49
N VAL A 61 -8.88 12.55 6.81
CA VAL A 61 -7.78 12.99 5.93
C VAL A 61 -7.85 12.27 4.58
N LEU A 62 -8.08 10.95 4.59
CA LEU A 62 -8.24 10.18 3.36
C LEU A 62 -9.40 10.68 2.49
N ASP A 63 -10.53 11.05 3.10
CA ASP A 63 -11.68 11.56 2.36
C ASP A 63 -11.44 12.98 1.80
N LEU A 64 -10.72 13.83 2.53
CA LEU A 64 -10.27 15.14 2.03
C LEU A 64 -9.25 15.00 0.89
N MET A 65 -8.36 14.02 0.94
CA MET A 65 -7.38 13.79 -0.13
C MET A 65 -8.02 13.27 -1.42
N LYS A 66 -9.11 12.49 -1.31
CA LYS A 66 -9.89 12.02 -2.47
C LYS A 66 -10.54 13.16 -3.25
N THR A 67 -10.89 14.26 -2.59
CA THR A 67 -11.52 15.41 -3.24
C THR A 67 -10.50 16.38 -3.86
N GLN A 68 -9.24 16.35 -3.40
CA GLN A 68 -8.18 17.27 -3.87
C GLN A 68 -7.27 16.70 -4.96
N ARG A 69 -7.09 15.37 -5.04
CA ARG A 69 -6.27 14.72 -6.08
C ARG A 69 -7.06 14.48 -7.37
N PRO A 70 -6.42 14.34 -8.54
CA PRO A 70 -7.11 13.90 -9.75
C PRO A 70 -7.87 12.59 -9.46
N PRO A 71 -9.17 12.49 -9.79
CA PRO A 71 -10.04 11.43 -9.31
C PRO A 71 -9.53 10.01 -9.63
N MET A 72 -8.87 9.82 -10.77
CA MET A 72 -8.36 8.52 -11.22
C MET A 72 -7.14 8.02 -10.43
N GLU A 73 -6.20 8.90 -10.09
CA GLU A 73 -4.98 8.55 -9.32
C GLU A 73 -5.33 8.23 -7.86
N SER A 74 -6.30 8.96 -7.29
CA SER A 74 -6.74 8.72 -5.92
C SER A 74 -7.59 7.45 -5.79
N GLU A 75 -8.40 7.12 -6.79
CA GLU A 75 -9.29 5.96 -6.74
C GLU A 75 -8.53 4.64 -6.93
N ILE A 76 -7.66 4.56 -7.94
CA ILE A 76 -6.92 3.34 -8.27
C ILE A 76 -5.85 3.07 -7.20
N GLY A 77 -5.09 4.08 -6.78
CA GLY A 77 -4.07 3.92 -5.74
C GLY A 77 -4.65 3.40 -4.42
N GLY A 78 -5.78 3.95 -3.97
CA GLY A 78 -6.44 3.49 -2.75
C GLY A 78 -6.95 2.06 -2.83
N GLN A 79 -7.56 1.66 -3.95
CA GLN A 79 -8.06 0.30 -4.17
C GLN A 79 -6.91 -0.70 -4.31
N LEU A 80 -5.83 -0.33 -4.99
CA LEU A 80 -4.63 -1.16 -5.14
C LEU A 80 -3.92 -1.39 -3.80
N PHE A 81 -3.69 -0.35 -2.99
CA PHE A 81 -3.06 -0.54 -1.69
C PHE A 81 -3.90 -1.41 -0.77
N LYS A 82 -5.22 -1.24 -0.82
CA LYS A 82 -6.14 -2.12 -0.10
C LYS A 82 -6.02 -3.57 -0.60
N PHE A 83 -5.92 -3.79 -1.90
CA PHE A 83 -5.69 -5.11 -2.50
C PHE A 83 -4.38 -5.74 -2.03
N ILE A 84 -3.23 -5.06 -2.20
CA ILE A 84 -1.90 -5.56 -1.80
C ILE A 84 -1.89 -5.89 -0.31
N ARG A 85 -2.38 -4.98 0.53
CA ARG A 85 -2.47 -5.21 1.97
C ARG A 85 -3.28 -6.46 2.32
N ASN A 86 -4.42 -6.67 1.65
CA ASN A 86 -5.25 -7.85 1.91
C ASN A 86 -4.56 -9.12 1.43
N LEU A 87 -3.80 -9.08 0.32
CA LEU A 87 -2.98 -10.22 -0.11
C LEU A 87 -1.97 -10.59 0.98
N LEU A 88 -1.16 -9.63 1.42
CA LEU A 88 -0.09 -9.86 2.40
C LEU A 88 -0.65 -10.30 3.77
N ALA A 89 -1.78 -9.73 4.20
CA ALA A 89 -2.36 -10.01 5.52
C ALA A 89 -3.17 -11.31 5.60
N HIS A 90 -3.89 -11.67 4.53
CA HIS A 90 -4.79 -12.83 4.54
C HIS A 90 -4.20 -14.09 3.88
N PHE A 91 -3.07 -13.95 3.20
CA PHE A 91 -2.33 -15.06 2.61
C PHE A 91 -0.87 -15.05 3.07
N PRO A 92 -0.60 -15.36 4.37
CA PRO A 92 0.75 -15.48 4.92
C PRO A 92 1.42 -16.80 4.47
N LEU A 93 1.41 -17.04 3.16
CA LEU A 93 1.85 -18.26 2.49
C LEU A 93 3.12 -18.02 1.66
N PHE A 94 3.55 -16.76 1.57
CA PHE A 94 4.61 -16.31 0.70
C PHE A 94 5.71 -15.64 1.52
N GLU A 95 6.91 -15.69 0.97
CA GLU A 95 8.12 -15.14 1.59
C GLU A 95 8.84 -14.15 0.67
N ARG A 96 8.37 -13.99 -0.57
CA ARG A 96 9.00 -13.16 -1.60
C ARG A 96 7.91 -12.47 -2.41
N TRP A 97 8.12 -11.20 -2.75
CA TRP A 97 7.15 -10.42 -3.54
C TRP A 97 6.78 -11.10 -4.86
N ASP A 98 7.80 -11.65 -5.52
CA ASP A 98 7.71 -12.29 -6.82
C ASP A 98 6.97 -13.62 -6.84
N ASP A 99 6.77 -14.21 -5.66
CA ASP A 99 6.07 -15.47 -5.46
C ASP A 99 4.62 -15.27 -5.01
N VAL A 100 4.21 -14.04 -4.67
CA VAL A 100 2.83 -13.72 -4.30
C VAL A 100 1.93 -13.88 -5.52
N TRP A 101 0.99 -14.81 -5.44
CA TRP A 101 -0.04 -15.01 -6.45
C TRP A 101 -1.40 -15.26 -5.83
N ILE A 102 -2.44 -15.03 -6.63
CA ILE A 102 -3.82 -15.35 -6.28
C ILE A 102 -4.58 -15.82 -7.53
N ASN A 103 -5.67 -16.55 -7.35
CA ASN A 103 -6.64 -16.82 -8.41
C ASN A 103 -8.06 -16.70 -7.84
N GLN A 104 -9.09 -16.81 -8.67
CA GLN A 104 -10.47 -16.63 -8.24
C GLN A 104 -10.92 -17.61 -7.15
N PRO A 105 -10.63 -18.94 -7.22
CA PRO A 105 -10.96 -19.85 -6.14
C PRO A 105 -10.29 -19.47 -4.81
N MET A 106 -9.01 -19.14 -4.84
CA MET A 106 -8.25 -18.80 -3.64
C MET A 106 -8.69 -17.46 -3.06
N ALA A 107 -9.00 -16.46 -3.89
CA ALA A 107 -9.54 -15.18 -3.42
C ALA A 107 -10.91 -15.33 -2.72
N ASN A 108 -11.67 -16.36 -3.10
CA ASN A 108 -13.03 -16.61 -2.65
C ASN A 108 -13.16 -17.78 -1.67
N TRP A 109 -12.04 -18.27 -1.10
CA TRP A 109 -12.01 -19.47 -0.25
C TRP A 109 -12.96 -19.40 0.95
N GLN A 110 -13.19 -18.22 1.52
CA GLN A 110 -14.19 -17.99 2.57
C GLN A 110 -15.57 -17.67 1.99
N ARG A 111 -15.63 -16.64 1.13
CA ARG A 111 -16.83 -16.15 0.45
C ARG A 111 -16.45 -15.22 -0.70
N SER A 112 -17.35 -15.09 -1.67
CA SER A 112 -17.22 -14.13 -2.76
C SER A 112 -17.48 -12.68 -2.34
N GLY A 113 -17.03 -11.72 -3.16
CA GLY A 113 -17.26 -10.29 -2.97
C GLY A 113 -16.36 -9.64 -1.90
N LEU A 114 -15.32 -10.32 -1.43
CA LEU A 114 -14.33 -9.73 -0.52
C LEU A 114 -13.41 -8.74 -1.26
N THR A 115 -12.48 -8.09 -0.54
CA THR A 115 -11.64 -7.01 -1.09
C THR A 115 -10.88 -7.43 -2.34
N ILE A 116 -10.22 -8.58 -2.31
CA ILE A 116 -9.39 -9.09 -3.41
C ILE A 116 -10.27 -9.44 -4.61
N ASP A 117 -11.36 -10.17 -4.37
CA ASP A 117 -12.32 -10.54 -5.40
C ASP A 117 -12.96 -9.33 -6.10
N ARG A 118 -13.39 -8.33 -5.33
CA ARG A 118 -13.93 -7.08 -5.88
C ARG A 118 -12.91 -6.30 -6.70
N PHE A 119 -11.65 -6.26 -6.26
CA PHE A 119 -10.59 -5.57 -6.98
C PHE A 119 -10.33 -6.24 -8.34
N LEU A 120 -10.12 -7.55 -8.34
CA LEU A 120 -9.82 -8.30 -9.57
C LEU A 120 -11.02 -8.34 -10.51
N THR A 121 -12.25 -8.45 -9.99
CA THR A 121 -13.47 -8.35 -10.81
C THR A 121 -13.59 -6.99 -11.51
N LYS A 122 -13.22 -5.91 -10.82
CA LYS A 122 -13.34 -4.54 -11.36
C LYS A 122 -12.24 -4.20 -12.37
N TYR A 123 -11.01 -4.64 -12.13
CA TYR A 123 -9.84 -4.17 -12.87
C TYR A 123 -9.22 -5.19 -13.82
N SER A 124 -9.70 -6.44 -13.85
CA SER A 124 -9.27 -7.34 -14.93
C SER A 124 -9.60 -6.71 -16.29
N GLU A 125 -8.70 -6.84 -17.25
CA GLU A 125 -8.76 -6.22 -18.58
C GLU A 125 -8.69 -4.68 -18.59
N ALA A 126 -8.50 -4.03 -17.44
CA ALA A 126 -8.29 -2.59 -17.39
C ALA A 126 -6.96 -2.21 -18.06
N THR A 127 -6.91 -1.02 -18.65
CA THR A 127 -5.70 -0.50 -19.27
C THR A 127 -4.63 -0.22 -18.21
N PRO A 128 -3.34 -0.51 -18.51
CA PRO A 128 -2.25 -0.19 -17.59
C PRO A 128 -2.24 1.29 -17.22
N VAL A 129 -2.03 1.58 -15.94
CA VAL A 129 -1.99 2.96 -15.43
C VAL A 129 -0.55 3.34 -15.16
N LYS A 130 -0.14 4.48 -15.70
CA LYS A 130 1.19 5.05 -15.51
C LYS A 130 1.15 6.15 -14.45
N TYR A 131 1.98 6.01 -13.43
CA TYR A 131 2.21 7.01 -12.41
C TYR A 131 3.59 7.64 -12.59
N ARG A 132 3.69 8.92 -12.25
CA ARG A 132 4.97 9.61 -12.14
C ARG A 132 4.98 10.46 -10.88
N PHE A 133 6.10 10.46 -10.17
CA PHE A 133 6.31 11.40 -9.08
C PHE A 133 7.74 11.91 -9.07
N TRP A 134 7.86 13.15 -8.65
CA TRP A 134 9.15 13.77 -8.37
C TRP A 134 9.65 13.31 -7.01
N GLU A 135 10.90 12.85 -6.97
CA GLU A 135 11.64 12.60 -5.74
C GLU A 135 12.57 13.79 -5.49
N PRO A 136 12.24 14.70 -4.55
CA PRO A 136 13.04 15.90 -4.32
C PRO A 136 14.46 15.55 -3.88
N ASP A 137 14.60 14.56 -2.99
CA ASP A 137 15.90 14.18 -2.41
C ASP A 137 16.85 13.58 -3.46
N LYS A 138 16.29 12.89 -4.47
CA LYS A 138 17.05 12.24 -5.55
C LYS A 138 17.06 13.07 -6.84
N GLN A 139 16.42 14.24 -6.84
CA GLN A 139 16.23 15.13 -7.98
C GLN A 139 15.86 14.39 -9.28
N LYS A 140 14.97 13.40 -9.20
CA LYS A 140 14.60 12.56 -10.35
C LYS A 140 13.11 12.27 -10.43
N MET A 141 12.65 12.05 -11.65
CA MET A 141 11.32 11.52 -11.92
C MET A 141 11.36 9.99 -11.81
N THR A 142 10.52 9.42 -10.94
CA THR A 142 10.23 7.98 -10.96
C THR A 142 8.96 7.74 -11.76
N TYR A 143 9.01 6.73 -12.63
CA TYR A 143 7.90 6.27 -13.46
C TYR A 143 7.52 4.87 -13.03
N ILE A 144 6.22 4.65 -12.86
CA ILE A 144 5.67 3.37 -12.40
C ILE A 144 4.53 2.98 -13.31
N THR A 145 4.50 1.71 -13.69
CA THR A 145 3.39 1.15 -14.46
C THR A 145 2.70 0.10 -13.61
N ILE A 146 1.38 0.27 -13.47
CA ILE A 146 0.50 -0.69 -12.81
C ILE A 146 -0.23 -1.43 -13.92
N ASN A 147 0.07 -2.71 -14.06
CA ASN A 147 -0.62 -3.58 -14.99
C ASN A 147 -1.80 -4.28 -14.29
N PHE A 148 -2.72 -4.76 -15.11
CA PHE A 148 -3.86 -5.55 -14.65
C PHE A 148 -3.91 -6.87 -15.40
N PRO A 149 -4.43 -7.93 -14.76
CA PRO A 149 -4.52 -9.23 -15.41
C PRO A 149 -5.51 -9.18 -16.58
N ASN A 150 -5.22 -9.96 -17.64
CA ASN A 150 -6.11 -10.08 -18.79
C ASN A 150 -7.38 -10.89 -18.48
N SER A 151 -7.40 -11.65 -17.40
CA SER A 151 -8.57 -12.40 -16.96
C SER A 151 -8.48 -12.71 -15.47
N TYR A 152 -9.63 -12.95 -14.85
CA TYR A 152 -9.74 -13.39 -13.46
C TYR A 152 -10.57 -14.67 -13.40
N GLY A 153 -9.89 -15.79 -13.19
CA GLY A 153 -10.45 -17.13 -13.22
C GLY A 153 -9.56 -18.10 -12.43
N HIS A 154 -9.31 -19.29 -12.97
CA HIS A 154 -8.48 -20.31 -12.31
C HIS A 154 -6.97 -20.07 -12.42
N GLU A 155 -6.55 -19.29 -13.40
CA GLU A 155 -5.14 -18.98 -13.64
C GLU A 155 -4.53 -18.13 -12.53
N LYS A 156 -3.22 -18.33 -12.30
CA LYS A 156 -2.48 -17.55 -11.31
C LYS A 156 -2.25 -16.12 -11.80
N ILE A 157 -2.60 -15.17 -10.97
CA ILE A 157 -2.29 -13.75 -11.14
C ILE A 157 -1.17 -13.42 -10.14
N TYR A 158 0.02 -13.11 -10.64
CA TYR A 158 1.16 -12.75 -9.80
C TYR A 158 1.18 -11.25 -9.51
N LEU A 159 1.56 -10.91 -8.28
CA LEU A 159 1.71 -9.52 -7.86
C LEU A 159 2.80 -8.80 -8.66
N LYS A 160 3.93 -9.45 -8.93
CA LYS A 160 5.04 -8.88 -9.73
C LYS A 160 4.66 -8.47 -11.15
N ASP A 161 3.70 -9.18 -11.76
CA ASP A 161 3.25 -8.89 -13.13
C ASP A 161 2.37 -7.64 -13.16
N MET A 162 1.61 -7.41 -12.08
CA MET A 162 0.84 -6.20 -11.87
C MET A 162 1.73 -5.02 -11.45
N LEU A 163 2.69 -5.27 -10.58
CA LEU A 163 3.56 -4.26 -10.00
C LEU A 163 4.88 -4.89 -9.54
N ALA A 164 5.95 -4.60 -10.25
CA ALA A 164 7.29 -5.07 -9.91
C ALA A 164 7.68 -4.63 -8.49
N GLU A 165 8.41 -5.47 -7.75
CA GLU A 165 8.72 -5.24 -6.33
C GLU A 165 9.30 -3.85 -6.07
N LYS A 166 10.37 -3.49 -6.78
CA LYS A 166 11.05 -2.20 -6.63
C LYS A 166 10.10 -1.02 -6.76
N ASP A 167 9.24 -1.05 -7.77
CA ASP A 167 8.30 0.03 -8.04
C ASP A 167 7.15 0.00 -7.04
N GLY A 168 6.62 -1.19 -6.73
CA GLY A 168 5.50 -1.36 -5.83
C GLY A 168 5.78 -0.97 -4.41
N VAL A 169 6.91 -1.44 -3.87
CA VAL A 169 7.38 -1.09 -2.53
C VAL A 169 7.55 0.42 -2.41
N LYS A 170 8.31 1.02 -3.34
CA LYS A 170 8.59 2.45 -3.34
C LYS A 170 7.32 3.29 -3.51
N PHE A 171 6.46 2.93 -4.45
CA PHE A 171 5.19 3.61 -4.68
C PHE A 171 4.32 3.60 -3.43
N SER A 172 4.12 2.42 -2.85
CA SER A 172 3.28 2.25 -1.68
C SER A 172 3.78 3.08 -0.51
N LEU A 173 5.07 2.99 -0.18
CA LEU A 173 5.62 3.65 1.00
C LEU A 173 5.65 5.17 0.85
N ILE A 174 6.00 5.71 -0.33
CA ILE A 174 5.93 7.16 -0.59
C ILE A 174 4.50 7.67 -0.42
N MET A 175 3.51 6.93 -0.95
CA MET A 175 2.12 7.35 -0.86
C MET A 175 1.57 7.25 0.56
N MET A 176 1.91 6.19 1.29
CA MET A 176 1.57 6.02 2.70
C MET A 176 2.17 7.13 3.56
N ARG A 177 3.47 7.43 3.39
CA ARG A 177 4.15 8.53 4.09
C ARG A 177 3.46 9.87 3.84
N LYS A 178 3.14 10.20 2.57
CA LYS A 178 2.42 11.44 2.24
C LYS A 178 1.07 11.57 2.96
N ILE A 179 0.33 10.47 3.10
CA ILE A 179 -0.95 10.46 3.80
C ILE A 179 -0.75 10.71 5.30
N LEU A 180 0.25 10.05 5.90
CA LEU A 180 0.58 10.20 7.30
C LEU A 180 1.14 11.59 7.64
N ASP A 181 2.05 12.13 6.83
CA ASP A 181 2.64 13.46 7.00
C ASP A 181 1.56 14.55 6.96
N THR A 182 0.60 14.46 6.02
CA THR A 182 -0.55 15.37 5.95
C THR A 182 -1.37 15.35 7.25
N GLN A 183 -1.48 14.20 7.92
CA GLN A 183 -2.15 14.12 9.22
C GLN A 183 -1.34 14.85 10.29
N VAL A 184 -0.04 14.59 10.40
CA VAL A 184 0.83 15.21 11.42
C VAL A 184 0.79 16.74 11.31
N GLU A 185 0.90 17.27 10.09
CA GLU A 185 0.80 18.72 9.83
C GLU A 185 -0.57 19.28 10.22
N SER A 186 -1.67 18.56 9.91
CA SER A 186 -3.03 19.00 10.27
C SER A 186 -3.30 19.02 11.77
N VAL A 187 -2.57 18.21 12.55
CA VAL A 187 -2.65 18.14 14.02
C VAL A 187 -1.74 19.22 14.65
N GLY A 188 -0.51 19.41 14.13
CA GLY A 188 0.43 20.42 14.60
C GLY A 188 0.01 21.86 14.28
N ALA A 189 -0.75 22.09 13.21
CA ALA A 189 -1.32 23.41 12.90
C ALA A 189 -2.50 23.81 13.83
N LYS A 190 -2.97 22.89 14.67
CA LYS A 190 -4.09 23.11 15.62
C LYS A 190 -3.65 23.15 17.09
N SER A 191 -2.34 23.12 17.37
CA SER A 191 -1.76 23.23 18.71
C SER A 191 -1.17 24.61 18.97
#